data_AF-A0AAU0HRQ2-F1
#
_entry.id   AF-A0AAU0HRQ2-F1
#
_cell.length_a   1.000
_cell.length_b   1.000
_cell.length_c   1.000
_cell.angle_alpha   90.00
_cell.angle_beta   90.00
_cell.angle_gamma   90.00
#
_symmetry.space_group_name_H-M   'P 1'
#
loop_
_entity.id
_entity.type
_entity.pdbx_description
1 polymer ?
#
loop_
_entity_poly.entity_id
_entity_poly.type
_entity_poly.pdbx_seq_one_letter_code
_entity_poly.pdbx_strand_id
1 'polypeptide(L)'
;MIRAATFLVMLAAPTFAIAQVGCMPPEEPFAYEPPADDPELRALIDEQYQDYIRGTEDYLNCLNAEATRARAEYQAIFDRYLRYFGENAGLKSNAPG
;
A
#
# COMPACT_ATOMS: atom_id res chain seq x y z
N MET A 1 55.52 -13.42 -11.80
CA MET A 1 54.64 -12.63 -10.91
C MET A 1 53.20 -12.83 -11.36
N ILE A 2 52.43 -13.68 -10.67
CA ILE A 2 51.04 -14.00 -11.03
C ILE A 2 50.14 -13.11 -10.16
N ARG A 3 49.40 -12.18 -10.77
CA ARG A 3 48.38 -11.38 -10.09
C ARG A 3 47.12 -12.24 -9.95
N ALA A 4 46.81 -12.65 -8.73
CA ALA A 4 45.52 -13.26 -8.40
C ALA A 4 44.43 -12.18 -8.50
N ALA A 5 43.50 -12.36 -9.43
CA ALA A 5 42.30 -11.53 -9.53
C ALA A 5 41.22 -12.14 -8.63
N THR A 6 41.01 -11.54 -7.46
CA THR A 6 39.97 -11.96 -6.52
C THR A 6 38.61 -11.51 -7.07
N PHE A 7 37.82 -12.45 -7.59
CA PHE A 7 36.42 -12.20 -7.96
C PHE A 7 35.58 -12.10 -6.68
N LEU A 8 35.13 -10.89 -6.36
CA LEU A 8 34.19 -10.65 -5.26
C LEU A 8 32.78 -11.04 -5.73
N VAL A 9 32.30 -12.22 -5.33
CA VAL A 9 30.92 -12.65 -5.57
C VAL A 9 30.02 -11.93 -4.57
N MET A 10 29.27 -10.92 -5.03
CA MET A 10 28.19 -10.34 -4.23
C MET A 10 27.05 -11.35 -4.13
N LEU A 11 26.87 -11.93 -2.96
CA LEU A 11 25.68 -12.71 -2.60
C LEU A 11 24.47 -11.77 -2.58
N ALA A 12 23.65 -11.83 -3.63
CA ALA A 12 22.33 -11.21 -3.62
C ALA A 12 21.46 -11.94 -2.59
N ALA A 13 21.18 -11.27 -1.47
CA ALA A 13 20.26 -11.80 -0.47
C ALA A 13 18.84 -11.89 -1.07
N PRO A 14 18.11 -13.01 -0.87
CA PRO A 14 16.73 -13.09 -1.31
C PRO A 14 15.89 -12.11 -0.47
N THR A 15 15.37 -11.07 -1.10
CA THR A 15 14.31 -10.25 -0.52
C THR A 15 13.07 -11.13 -0.39
N PHE A 16 12.71 -11.46 0.84
CA PHE A 16 11.42 -12.09 1.14
C PHE A 16 10.31 -11.17 0.63
N ALA A 17 9.60 -11.60 -0.40
CA ALA A 17 8.37 -10.95 -0.84
C ALA A 17 7.31 -11.25 0.20
N ILE A 18 7.16 -10.35 1.18
CA ILE A 18 6.02 -10.35 2.10
C ILE A 18 4.79 -10.21 1.20
N ALA A 19 3.92 -11.23 1.20
CA ALA A 19 2.62 -11.11 0.55
C ALA A 19 1.98 -9.83 1.05
N GLN A 20 1.70 -8.89 0.16
CA GLN A 20 1.20 -7.58 0.52
C GLN A 20 -0.22 -7.83 1.02
N VAL A 21 -0.38 -7.99 2.34
CA VAL A 21 -1.68 -7.84 2.98
C VAL A 21 -2.13 -6.47 2.52
N GLY A 22 -3.15 -6.42 1.65
CA GLY A 22 -3.58 -5.17 1.01
C GLY A 22 -3.87 -4.12 2.07
N CYS A 23 -3.86 -2.84 1.68
CA CYS A 23 -4.15 -1.75 2.62
C CYS A 23 -5.45 -2.07 3.38
N MET A 24 -5.34 -2.31 4.69
CA MET A 24 -6.44 -2.77 5.51
C MET A 24 -6.96 -1.59 6.35
N PRO A 25 -8.26 -1.27 6.31
CA PRO A 25 -8.82 -0.27 7.18
C PRO A 25 -8.77 -0.73 8.65
N PRO A 26 -8.59 0.19 9.61
CA PRO A 26 -8.69 -0.14 11.03
C PRO A 26 -10.12 -0.48 11.44
N GLU A 27 -10.27 -1.19 12.56
CA GLU A 27 -11.56 -1.48 13.18
C GLU A 27 -12.10 -0.25 13.91
N GLU A 28 -13.41 0.03 13.79
CA GLU A 28 -14.02 1.17 14.47
C GLU A 28 -13.93 1.02 16.00
N PRO A 29 -13.66 2.12 16.73
CA PRO A 29 -13.60 2.07 18.18
C PRO A 29 -15.00 1.92 18.79
N PHE A 30 -15.05 1.74 20.11
CA PHE A 30 -16.31 1.65 20.86
C PHE A 30 -17.29 2.80 20.53
N ALA A 31 -18.51 2.46 20.10
CA ALA A 31 -19.42 3.41 19.44
C ALA A 31 -20.32 4.24 20.38
N TYR A 32 -20.25 4.05 21.69
CA TYR A 32 -21.11 4.73 22.66
C TYR A 32 -20.33 5.73 23.51
N GLU A 33 -21.05 6.69 24.09
CA GLU A 33 -20.46 7.67 25.00
C GLU A 33 -19.77 6.96 26.18
N PRO A 34 -18.48 7.25 26.45
CA PRO A 34 -17.77 6.61 27.56
C PRO A 34 -18.40 6.97 28.92
N PRO A 35 -18.47 6.02 29.86
CA PRO A 35 -19.00 6.29 31.20
C PRO A 35 -18.13 7.31 31.95
N ALA A 36 -18.78 8.24 32.66
CA ALA A 36 -18.10 9.28 33.42
C ALA A 36 -17.59 8.80 34.79
N ASP A 37 -18.20 7.74 35.33
CA ASP A 37 -17.97 7.18 36.65
C ASP A 37 -17.02 5.97 36.67
N ASP A 38 -16.58 5.50 35.49
CA ASP A 38 -15.62 4.41 35.34
C ASP A 38 -14.36 4.89 34.59
N PRO A 39 -13.33 5.37 35.31
CA PRO A 39 -12.12 5.92 34.69
C PRO A 39 -11.26 4.86 34.00
N GLU A 40 -11.36 3.59 34.40
CA GLU A 40 -10.59 2.49 33.80
C GLU A 40 -11.16 2.14 32.43
N LEU A 41 -12.48 1.92 32.36
CA LEU A 41 -13.17 1.68 31.08
C LEU A 41 -13.03 2.89 30.14
N ARG A 42 -13.10 4.10 30.67
CA ARG A 42 -12.93 5.31 29.87
C ARG A 42 -11.53 5.43 29.26
N ALA A 43 -10.49 5.00 29.98
CA ALA A 43 -9.12 4.97 29.44
C ALA A 43 -8.97 3.91 28.33
N LEU A 44 -9.59 2.74 28.49
CA LEU A 44 -9.60 1.69 27.46
C LEU A 44 -10.33 2.15 26.18
N ILE A 45 -11.45 2.88 26.32
CA ILE A 45 -12.14 3.45 25.17
C ILE A 45 -11.25 4.52 24.51
N ASP A 46 -10.63 5.41 25.28
CA ASP A 46 -9.70 6.42 24.75
C ASP A 46 -8.56 5.79 23.93
N GLU A 47 -7.96 4.70 24.42
CA GLU A 47 -6.91 3.96 23.69
C GLU A 47 -7.41 3.44 22.33
N GLN A 48 -8.62 2.86 22.27
CA GLN A 48 -9.21 2.39 21.01
C GLN A 48 -9.40 3.52 19.99
N TYR A 49 -9.82 4.71 20.43
CA TYR A 49 -9.95 5.87 19.53
C TYR A 49 -8.59 6.32 19.02
N GLN A 50 -7.57 6.35 19.88
CA GLN A 50 -6.21 6.68 19.46
C GLN A 50 -5.65 5.67 18.44
N ASP A 51 -5.89 4.38 18.67
CA ASP A 51 -5.49 3.31 17.76
C ASP A 51 -6.19 3.40 16.41
N TYR A 52 -7.49 3.68 16.38
CA TYR A 52 -8.23 3.91 15.16
C TYR A 52 -7.65 5.08 14.33
N ILE A 53 -7.33 6.19 14.99
CA ILE A 53 -6.76 7.37 14.33
C ILE A 53 -5.39 7.04 13.72
N ARG A 54 -4.48 6.45 14.50
CA ARG A 54 -3.16 6.03 14.00
C ARG A 54 -3.27 5.02 12.87
N GLY A 55 -4.13 4.01 13.03
CA GLY A 55 -4.39 3.00 12.01
C GLY A 55 -4.98 3.58 10.72
N THR A 56 -5.78 4.65 10.82
CA THR A 56 -6.33 5.35 9.66
C THR A 56 -5.24 6.10 8.90
N GLU A 57 -4.31 6.76 9.60
CA GLU A 57 -3.16 7.42 8.98
C GLU A 57 -2.30 6.41 8.22
N ASP A 58 -1.98 5.26 8.84
CA ASP A 58 -1.24 4.18 8.20
C ASP A 58 -1.96 3.61 6.98
N TYR A 59 -3.28 3.42 7.10
CA TYR A 59 -4.12 2.94 6.00
C TYR A 59 -4.11 3.91 4.81
N LEU A 60 -4.29 5.21 5.04
CA LEU A 60 -4.25 6.24 4.00
C LEU A 60 -2.88 6.34 3.34
N ASN A 61 -1.80 6.24 4.13
CA ASN A 61 -0.44 6.23 3.60
C ASN A 61 -0.20 5.02 2.68
N CYS A 62 -0.68 3.84 3.08
CA CYS A 62 -0.65 2.66 2.24
C CYS A 62 -1.42 2.88 0.92
N LEU A 63 -2.66 3.35 0.98
CA LEU A 63 -3.48 3.61 -0.21
C LEU A 63 -2.82 4.61 -1.16
N ASN A 64 -2.17 5.64 -0.64
CA ASN A 64 -1.46 6.62 -1.45
C ASN A 64 -0.25 6.02 -2.17
N ALA A 65 0.52 5.16 -1.49
CA ALA A 65 1.62 4.43 -2.11
C ALA A 65 1.13 3.47 -3.20
N GLU A 66 0.06 2.73 -2.89
CA GLU A 66 -0.60 1.80 -3.81
C GLU A 66 -1.10 2.51 -5.08
N ALA A 67 -1.82 3.62 -4.91
CA ALA A 67 -2.34 4.42 -6.01
C ALA A 67 -1.21 5.01 -6.86
N THR A 68 -0.09 5.42 -6.23
CA THR A 68 1.09 5.91 -6.95
C THR A 68 1.70 4.80 -7.80
N ARG A 69 1.91 3.60 -7.24
CA ARG A 69 2.42 2.44 -7.98
C ARG A 69 1.50 2.07 -9.14
N ALA A 70 0.20 1.93 -8.88
CA ALA A 70 -0.79 1.54 -9.87
C ALA A 70 -0.87 2.54 -11.03
N ARG A 71 -0.77 3.85 -10.75
CA ARG A 71 -0.70 4.88 -11.80
C ARG A 71 0.55 4.74 -12.65
N ALA A 72 1.71 4.52 -12.04
CA ALA A 72 2.97 4.35 -12.77
C ALA A 72 2.92 3.13 -13.69
N GLU A 73 2.38 2.01 -13.19
CA GLU A 73 2.16 0.81 -13.98
C GLU A 73 1.19 1.09 -15.13
N TYR A 74 0.03 1.68 -14.85
CA TYR A 74 -0.94 2.06 -15.88
C TYR A 74 -0.29 2.88 -16.99
N GLN A 75 0.47 3.92 -16.66
CA GLN A 75 1.15 4.76 -17.66
C GLN A 75 2.12 3.94 -18.51
N ALA A 76 2.94 3.08 -17.89
CA ALA A 76 3.88 2.23 -18.63
C ALA A 76 3.17 1.27 -19.60
N ILE A 77 2.05 0.68 -19.18
CA ILE A 77 1.22 -0.20 -20.01
C ILE A 77 0.54 0.59 -21.12
N PHE A 78 -0.01 1.76 -20.79
CA PHE A 78 -0.70 2.63 -21.73
C PHE A 78 0.25 3.13 -22.82
N ASP A 79 1.43 3.62 -22.46
CA ASP A 79 2.45 4.02 -23.44
C ASP A 79 2.88 2.85 -24.32
N ARG A 80 2.99 1.65 -23.76
CA ARG A 80 3.29 0.44 -24.53
C ARG A 80 2.18 0.11 -25.50
N TYR A 81 0.92 0.27 -25.10
CA TYR A 81 -0.24 0.08 -25.96
C TYR A 81 -0.20 1.08 -27.14
N LEU A 82 0.02 2.37 -26.86
CA LEU A 82 0.16 3.38 -27.92
C LEU A 82 1.32 3.06 -28.87
N ARG A 83 2.48 2.65 -28.36
CA ARG A 83 3.63 2.27 -29.20
C ARG A 83 3.36 1.08 -30.10
N TYR A 84 2.63 0.08 -29.63
CA TYR A 84 2.38 -1.14 -30.40
C TYR A 84 1.26 -0.99 -31.42
N PHE A 85 0.25 -0.17 -31.13
CA PHE A 85 -0.95 -0.11 -31.94
C PHE A 85 -1.12 1.22 -32.69
N GLY A 86 -0.41 2.27 -32.30
CA GLY A 86 -0.46 3.58 -32.98
C GLY A 86 -1.89 4.08 -33.11
N GLU A 87 -2.30 4.38 -34.35
CA GLU A 87 -3.66 4.84 -34.67
C GLU A 87 -4.75 3.81 -34.38
N ASN A 88 -4.41 2.52 -34.26
CA ASN A 88 -5.34 1.47 -33.90
C ASN A 88 -5.52 1.33 -32.37
N ALA A 89 -4.82 2.13 -31.56
CA ALA A 89 -5.01 2.16 -30.12
C ALA A 89 -6.37 2.81 -29.78
N GLY A 90 -7.31 2.03 -29.26
CA GLY A 90 -8.65 2.49 -28.88
C GLY A 90 -9.24 1.62 -27.78
N LEU A 91 -9.55 2.24 -26.62
CA LEU A 91 -10.26 1.57 -25.54
C LEU A 91 -11.74 1.45 -25.89
N LYS A 92 -12.26 0.22 -25.91
CA LYS A 92 -13.71 -0.01 -26.02
C LYS A 92 -14.33 0.19 -24.63
N SER A 93 -15.21 1.18 -24.51
CA SER A 93 -16.01 1.39 -23.30
C SER A 93 -17.11 0.32 -23.23
N ASN A 94 -17.27 -0.31 -22.06
CA ASN A 94 -18.44 -1.14 -21.72
C ASN A 94 -19.29 -0.50 -20.60
N ALA A 95 -19.07 0.78 -20.28
CA ALA A 95 -19.84 1.45 -19.24
C ALA A 95 -21.23 1.85 -19.77
N PRO A 96 -22.34 1.50 -19.09
CA PRO A 96 -23.60 2.17 -19.34
C PRO A 96 -23.43 3.64 -18.94
N GLY A 97 -23.64 4.54 -19.91
CA GLY A 97 -23.60 6.00 -19.70
C GLY A 97 -24.79 6.50 -18.89
#